data_AF-A0AB34KAY0-F1
#
_entry.id   AF-A0AB34KAY0-F1
#
_cell.length_a   1.000
_cell.length_b   1.000
_cell.length_c   1.000
_cell.angle_alpha   90.00
_cell.angle_beta   90.00
_cell.angle_gamma   90.00
#
_symmetry.space_group_name_H-M   'P 1'
#
loop_
_entity.id
_entity.type
_entity.pdbx_description
1 polymer ?
#
loop_
_entity_poly.entity_id
_entity_poly.type
_entity_poly.pdbx_seq_one_letter_code
_entity_poly.pdbx_strand_id
1 'polypeptide(L)'
;MTEVDEHTVHRVQALVLYAIVLHSCQQQKEAASCVARAAAIAMSLGMNDPSFAQANAHQSPLVEESFKRTWWELYTVDVYLAAVNRRSTHETASARLHPLLPCAQQVYESGQCDQSNPLTVRAFEDRVFSRDLNLSFPSISYRIEAVRIVGRVLSLAATDEATPDNIQALDNALASWKHNLPACKIDMVDSSGEVDLMLFQARCFISCASIFLHFPRSDLPATIPSASEIACARGYTQLAPTSGHHTIKAIAASKELSNLASIPLPLEHHSPFFICGLILGCVVQLSVGMIHLHQCGLDCLQQHRDRVVLMLGTLQRMGETWTLAQNAVHCLKVVAENLFSPRPPRDETAVSPSFQFNEVDAGQVFNNTTWFDLFATDNIQGNFFNI
;
A
#
# COMPACT_ATOMS: atom_id res chain seq x y z
N MET A 1 -8.06 24.34 -29.22
CA MET A 1 -6.59 24.20 -29.21
C MET A 1 -6.27 22.99 -28.36
N THR A 2 -5.74 21.93 -28.93
CA THR A 2 -5.12 20.85 -28.15
C THR A 2 -3.90 21.46 -27.47
N GLU A 3 -3.91 21.60 -26.14
CA GLU A 3 -2.69 21.95 -25.40
C GLU A 3 -1.63 20.90 -25.74
N VAL A 4 -0.61 21.31 -26.49
CA VAL A 4 0.59 20.51 -26.67
C VAL A 4 1.27 20.53 -25.31
N ASP A 5 1.33 19.38 -24.65
CA ASP A 5 2.07 19.28 -23.39
C ASP A 5 3.52 19.68 -23.65
N GLU A 6 4.03 20.65 -22.89
CA GLU A 6 5.42 21.04 -22.99
C GLU A 6 6.30 19.90 -22.46
N HIS A 7 7.23 19.40 -23.29
CA HIS A 7 8.11 18.30 -22.92
C HIS A 7 9.27 18.83 -22.08
N THR A 8 9.02 19.09 -20.78
CA THR A 8 10.04 19.55 -19.83
C THR A 8 10.02 18.76 -18.53
N VAL A 9 11.16 18.74 -17.82
CA VAL A 9 11.24 18.12 -16.48
C VAL A 9 10.26 18.78 -15.49
N HIS A 10 10.09 20.10 -15.57
CA HIS A 10 9.13 20.84 -14.74
C HIS A 10 7.69 20.39 -14.97
N ARG A 11 7.32 20.06 -16.22
CA ARG A 11 5.99 19.50 -16.52
C ARG A 11 5.81 18.14 -15.87
N VAL A 12 6.83 17.28 -15.89
CA VAL A 12 6.82 15.99 -15.18
C VAL A 12 6.63 16.21 -13.67
N GLN A 13 7.39 17.11 -13.06
CA GLN A 13 7.27 17.44 -11.63
C GLN A 13 5.85 17.90 -11.28
N ALA A 14 5.29 18.83 -12.04
CA ALA A 14 3.95 19.34 -11.81
C ALA A 14 2.87 18.26 -11.93
N LEU A 15 2.96 17.40 -12.96
CA LEU A 15 2.01 16.31 -13.17
C LEU A 15 2.09 15.26 -12.06
N VAL A 16 3.30 14.92 -11.58
CA VAL A 16 3.49 13.98 -10.47
C VAL A 16 2.88 14.53 -9.17
N LEU A 17 3.17 15.78 -8.80
CA LEU A 17 2.58 16.40 -7.62
C LEU A 17 1.06 16.48 -7.72
N TYR A 18 0.54 16.85 -8.89
CA TYR A 18 -0.90 16.92 -9.11
C TYR A 18 -1.57 15.55 -9.06
N ALA A 19 -0.94 14.51 -9.59
CA ALA A 19 -1.44 13.13 -9.50
C ALA A 19 -1.58 12.65 -8.05
N ILE A 20 -0.61 12.99 -7.17
CA ILE A 20 -0.68 12.67 -5.73
C ILE A 20 -1.91 13.34 -5.11
N VAL A 21 -2.12 14.62 -5.37
CA VAL A 21 -3.28 15.37 -4.86
C VAL A 21 -4.59 14.79 -5.40
N LEU A 22 -4.70 14.58 -6.71
CA LEU A 22 -5.88 14.03 -7.36
C LEU A 22 -6.26 12.65 -6.79
N HIS A 23 -5.29 11.76 -6.62
CA HIS A 23 -5.51 10.46 -6.00
C HIS A 23 -6.08 10.59 -4.58
N SER A 24 -5.50 11.50 -3.79
CA SER A 24 -5.89 11.76 -2.40
C SER A 24 -7.27 12.42 -2.28
N CYS A 25 -7.72 13.07 -3.34
CA CYS A 25 -9.07 13.60 -3.52
C CYS A 25 -10.04 12.64 -4.22
N GLN A 26 -9.67 11.36 -4.38
CA GLN A 26 -10.44 10.31 -5.07
C GLN A 26 -10.70 10.53 -6.57
N GLN A 27 -9.94 11.39 -7.24
CA GLN A 27 -10.02 11.61 -8.70
C GLN A 27 -9.10 10.63 -9.43
N GLN A 28 -9.44 9.34 -9.39
CA GLN A 28 -8.55 8.26 -9.84
C GLN A 28 -8.25 8.29 -11.34
N LYS A 29 -9.23 8.65 -12.18
CA LYS A 29 -9.05 8.69 -13.64
C LYS A 29 -8.10 9.82 -14.05
N GLU A 30 -8.28 10.97 -13.41
CA GLU A 30 -7.48 12.17 -13.61
C GLU A 30 -6.05 11.97 -13.08
N ALA A 31 -5.90 11.34 -11.92
CA ALA A 31 -4.60 10.97 -11.37
C ALA A 31 -3.84 10.02 -12.33
N ALA A 32 -4.52 8.98 -12.83
CA ALA A 32 -3.94 8.05 -13.80
C ALA A 32 -3.54 8.75 -15.11
N SER A 33 -4.38 9.67 -15.61
CA SER A 33 -4.06 10.49 -16.78
C SER A 33 -2.81 11.36 -16.57
N CYS A 34 -2.67 11.98 -15.40
CA CYS A 34 -1.49 12.77 -15.06
C CYS A 34 -0.21 11.92 -15.03
N VAL A 35 -0.27 10.72 -14.42
CA VAL A 35 0.87 9.80 -14.40
C VAL A 35 1.24 9.32 -15.81
N ALA A 36 0.27 8.93 -16.63
CA ALA A 36 0.52 8.51 -18.00
C ALA A 36 1.19 9.60 -18.83
N ARG A 37 0.72 10.84 -18.70
CA ARG A 37 1.35 12.00 -19.36
C ARG A 37 2.77 12.28 -18.84
N ALA A 38 2.96 12.23 -17.52
CA ALA A 38 4.27 12.42 -16.90
C ALA A 38 5.27 11.36 -17.37
N ALA A 39 4.86 10.09 -17.43
CA ALA A 39 5.65 8.98 -17.94
C ALA A 39 5.99 9.15 -19.42
N ALA A 40 5.02 9.50 -20.27
CA ALA A 40 5.26 9.75 -21.69
C ALA A 40 6.28 10.88 -21.91
N ILE A 41 6.12 12.00 -21.20
CA ILE A 41 7.06 13.13 -21.28
C ILE A 41 8.45 12.71 -20.78
N ALA A 42 8.55 12.10 -19.59
CA ALA A 42 9.81 11.68 -19.00
C ALA A 42 10.58 10.69 -19.90
N MET A 43 9.88 9.72 -20.48
CA MET A 43 10.47 8.75 -21.42
C MET A 43 10.90 9.43 -22.73
N SER A 44 10.11 10.38 -23.26
CA SER A 44 10.49 11.11 -24.48
C SER A 44 11.73 11.99 -24.30
N LEU A 45 11.94 12.50 -23.08
CA LEU A 45 13.13 13.25 -22.69
C LEU A 45 14.34 12.34 -22.45
N GLY A 46 14.12 11.03 -22.24
CA GLY A 46 15.16 10.10 -21.83
C GLY A 46 15.53 10.20 -20.36
N MET A 47 14.65 10.71 -19.48
CA MET A 47 14.94 10.88 -18.04
C MET A 47 15.30 9.58 -17.31
N ASN A 48 14.94 8.43 -17.88
CA ASN A 48 15.28 7.11 -17.38
C ASN A 48 16.73 6.69 -17.68
N ASP A 49 17.42 7.39 -18.59
CA ASP A 49 18.79 7.11 -18.98
C ASP A 49 19.78 7.69 -17.94
N PRO A 50 20.80 6.92 -17.49
CA PRO A 50 21.82 7.40 -16.55
C PRO A 50 22.53 8.68 -16.97
N SER A 51 22.71 8.93 -18.26
CA SER A 51 23.40 10.11 -18.79
C SER A 51 22.54 11.36 -18.88
N PHE A 52 21.21 11.22 -18.77
CA PHE A 52 20.27 12.33 -18.99
C PHE A 52 20.55 13.51 -18.06
N ALA A 53 20.72 13.23 -16.77
CA ALA A 53 20.93 14.27 -15.77
C ALA A 53 22.17 15.11 -16.10
N GLN A 54 23.31 14.45 -16.29
CA GLN A 54 24.58 15.10 -16.63
C GLN A 54 24.51 15.89 -17.95
N ALA A 55 23.84 15.34 -18.96
CA ALA A 55 23.76 15.98 -20.28
C ALA A 55 22.87 17.24 -20.29
N ASN A 56 21.87 17.33 -19.41
CA ASN A 56 20.83 18.35 -19.48
C ASN A 56 20.83 19.35 -18.31
N ALA A 57 21.66 19.15 -17.28
CA ALA A 57 21.66 19.98 -16.09
C ALA A 57 22.56 21.22 -16.16
N HIS A 58 23.14 21.52 -17.33
CA HIS A 58 24.00 22.70 -17.53
C HIS A 58 25.12 22.83 -16.49
N GLN A 59 25.79 21.71 -16.16
CA GLN A 59 26.88 21.64 -15.18
C GLN A 59 26.47 22.01 -13.74
N SER A 60 25.18 21.96 -13.40
CA SER A 60 24.69 22.18 -12.05
C SER A 60 24.42 20.86 -11.32
N PRO A 61 25.25 20.48 -10.32
CA PRO A 61 25.04 19.24 -9.56
C PRO A 61 23.67 19.15 -8.88
N LEU A 62 23.12 20.31 -8.47
CA LEU A 62 21.80 20.40 -7.85
C LEU A 62 20.68 20.07 -8.85
N VAL A 63 20.82 20.55 -10.10
CA VAL A 63 19.84 20.26 -11.16
C VAL A 63 19.95 18.80 -11.60
N GLU A 64 21.16 18.24 -11.70
CA GLU A 64 21.37 16.81 -11.95
C GLU A 64 20.66 15.95 -10.90
N GLU A 65 20.83 16.30 -9.63
CA GLU A 65 20.18 15.62 -8.51
C GLU A 65 18.65 15.74 -8.56
N SER A 66 18.13 16.94 -8.87
CA SER A 66 16.69 17.17 -9.06
C SER A 66 16.10 16.32 -10.19
N PHE A 67 16.83 16.14 -11.30
CA PHE A 67 16.38 15.31 -12.43
C PHE A 67 16.30 13.83 -12.03
N LYS A 68 17.32 13.30 -11.34
CA LYS A 68 17.32 11.94 -10.79
C LYS A 68 16.14 11.73 -9.85
N ARG A 69 15.92 12.65 -8.91
CA ARG A 69 14.80 12.61 -7.96
C ARG A 69 13.44 12.65 -8.64
N THR A 70 13.30 13.46 -9.69
CA THR A 70 12.04 13.56 -10.45
C THR A 70 11.67 12.23 -11.10
N TRP A 71 12.62 11.54 -11.73
CA TRP A 71 12.38 10.21 -12.28
C TRP A 71 11.99 9.20 -11.20
N TRP A 72 12.74 9.14 -10.09
CA TRP A 72 12.46 8.18 -9.03
C TRP A 72 11.14 8.46 -8.30
N GLU A 73 10.73 9.71 -8.18
CA GLU A 73 9.41 10.05 -7.65
C GLU A 73 8.29 9.64 -8.62
N LEU A 74 8.43 9.94 -9.91
CA LEU A 74 7.50 9.46 -10.94
C LEU A 74 7.36 7.94 -10.93
N TYR A 75 8.48 7.21 -10.93
CA TYR A 75 8.52 5.75 -10.84
C TYR A 75 7.79 5.25 -9.59
N THR A 76 8.05 5.89 -8.44
CA THR A 76 7.42 5.52 -7.18
C THR A 76 5.91 5.73 -7.21
N VAL A 77 5.45 6.90 -7.66
CA VAL A 77 4.04 7.25 -7.77
C VAL A 77 3.30 6.30 -8.72
N ASP A 78 3.86 6.06 -9.90
CA ASP A 78 3.24 5.23 -10.91
C ASP A 78 3.07 3.78 -10.46
N VAL A 79 4.14 3.17 -9.94
CA VAL A 79 4.11 1.79 -9.43
C VAL A 79 3.15 1.66 -8.24
N TYR A 80 3.23 2.57 -7.27
CA TYR A 80 2.38 2.49 -6.09
C TYR A 80 0.90 2.70 -6.43
N LEU A 81 0.59 3.68 -7.30
CA LEU A 81 -0.77 3.91 -7.79
C LEU A 81 -1.31 2.73 -8.61
N ALA A 82 -0.46 2.07 -9.40
CA ALA A 82 -0.84 0.86 -10.10
C ALA A 82 -1.19 -0.27 -9.11
N ALA A 83 -0.39 -0.46 -8.07
CA ALA A 83 -0.61 -1.49 -7.05
C ALA A 83 -1.91 -1.25 -6.25
N VAL A 84 -2.11 -0.06 -5.70
CA VAL A 84 -3.31 0.25 -4.90
C VAL A 84 -4.60 0.21 -5.74
N ASN A 85 -4.52 0.53 -7.03
CA ASN A 85 -5.66 0.45 -7.95
C ASN A 85 -5.76 -0.91 -8.68
N ARG A 86 -4.87 -1.87 -8.36
CA ARG A 86 -4.83 -3.22 -8.94
C ARG A 86 -4.77 -3.23 -10.48
N ARG A 87 -4.02 -2.29 -11.05
CA ARG A 87 -3.72 -2.27 -12.48
C ARG A 87 -2.68 -3.35 -12.77
N SER A 88 -2.84 -4.12 -13.84
CA SER A 88 -1.89 -5.17 -14.23
C SER A 88 -0.54 -4.64 -14.70
N THR A 89 -0.46 -3.35 -15.04
CA THR A 89 0.75 -2.68 -15.52
C THR A 89 0.82 -1.26 -14.97
N HIS A 90 2.00 -0.66 -15.11
CA HIS A 90 2.29 0.73 -14.79
C HIS A 90 3.03 1.38 -15.98
N GLU A 91 2.98 2.70 -16.07
CA GLU A 91 3.41 3.46 -17.27
C GLU A 91 4.94 3.44 -17.45
N THR A 92 5.68 3.32 -16.35
CA THR A 92 7.14 3.25 -16.29
C THR A 92 7.69 1.83 -16.47
N ALA A 93 6.83 0.81 -16.65
CA ALA A 93 7.24 -0.59 -16.75
C ALA A 93 8.13 -0.88 -17.97
N SER A 94 8.00 -0.08 -19.04
CA SER A 94 8.82 -0.22 -20.25
C SER A 94 10.23 0.35 -20.13
N ALA A 95 10.55 1.04 -19.04
CA ALA A 95 11.88 1.61 -18.84
C ALA A 95 12.92 0.50 -18.64
N ARG A 96 13.86 0.36 -19.59
CA ARG A 96 14.93 -0.66 -19.54
C ARG A 96 16.15 -0.21 -18.74
N LEU A 97 16.36 1.10 -18.68
CA LEU A 97 17.42 1.75 -17.94
C LEU A 97 16.81 2.55 -16.78
N HIS A 98 17.61 2.75 -15.75
CA HIS A 98 17.26 3.61 -14.62
C HIS A 98 18.39 4.62 -14.40
N PRO A 99 18.06 5.86 -13.99
CA PRO A 99 19.07 6.83 -13.65
C PRO A 99 19.80 6.41 -12.37
N LEU A 100 20.88 7.12 -12.09
CA LEU A 100 21.62 6.97 -10.83
C LEU A 100 20.69 7.19 -9.62
N LEU A 101 21.04 6.57 -8.50
CA LEU A 101 20.34 6.75 -7.25
C LEU A 101 20.55 8.18 -6.73
N PRO A 102 19.51 8.80 -6.12
CA PRO A 102 19.65 10.11 -5.49
C PRO A 102 20.57 10.07 -4.27
N CYS A 103 21.16 11.21 -3.94
CA CYS A 103 21.96 11.41 -2.73
C CYS A 103 21.09 11.51 -1.46
N ALA A 104 21.71 11.69 -0.30
CA ALA A 104 20.99 11.93 0.96
C ALA A 104 20.22 13.26 0.95
N GLN A 105 19.10 13.32 1.65
CA GLN A 105 18.25 14.52 1.71
C GLN A 105 19.02 15.77 2.18
N GLN A 106 19.79 15.63 3.27
CA GLN A 106 20.61 16.72 3.81
C GLN A 106 21.65 17.26 2.83
N VAL A 107 22.21 16.38 1.97
CA VAL A 107 23.19 16.76 0.94
C VAL A 107 22.53 17.56 -0.19
N TYR A 108 21.30 17.20 -0.55
CA TYR A 108 20.52 17.95 -1.53
C TYR A 108 20.11 19.32 -0.99
N GLU A 109 19.61 19.37 0.25
CA GLU A 109 19.17 20.61 0.92
C GLU A 109 20.33 21.59 1.17
N SER A 110 21.51 21.08 1.50
CA SER A 110 22.71 21.92 1.67
C SER A 110 23.33 22.38 0.35
N GLY A 111 22.87 21.87 -0.79
CA GLY A 111 23.44 22.14 -2.11
C GLY A 111 24.80 21.49 -2.37
N GLN A 112 25.24 20.56 -1.51
CA GLN A 112 26.55 19.92 -1.56
C GLN A 112 26.54 18.60 -2.35
N CYS A 113 25.75 18.54 -3.42
CA CYS A 113 25.62 17.35 -4.25
C CYS A 113 26.95 17.01 -4.93
N ASP A 114 27.58 15.92 -4.51
CA ASP A 114 28.80 15.40 -5.10
C ASP A 114 28.48 14.40 -6.23
N GLN A 115 29.05 14.65 -7.42
CA GLN A 115 28.93 13.76 -8.58
C GLN A 115 30.14 12.82 -8.74
N SER A 116 31.16 12.94 -7.88
CA SER A 116 32.39 12.14 -7.96
C SER A 116 32.19 10.66 -7.63
N ASN A 117 31.17 10.35 -6.82
CA ASN A 117 30.84 8.98 -6.41
C ASN A 117 29.38 8.63 -6.77
N PRO A 118 29.09 8.32 -8.04
CA PRO A 118 27.73 8.06 -8.49
C PRO A 118 27.19 6.75 -7.90
N LEU A 119 26.07 6.85 -7.18
CA LEU A 119 25.38 5.69 -6.63
C LEU A 119 24.54 5.03 -7.72
N THR A 120 24.81 3.76 -8.03
CA THR A 120 24.03 3.00 -9.02
C THR A 120 23.06 2.04 -8.33
N VAL A 121 21.95 1.73 -8.99
CA VAL A 121 21.03 0.67 -8.53
C VAL A 121 21.78 -0.65 -8.34
N ARG A 122 22.71 -0.98 -9.25
CA ARG A 122 23.50 -2.20 -9.17
C ARG A 122 24.43 -2.24 -7.95
N ALA A 123 25.14 -1.14 -7.66
CA ALA A 123 25.98 -1.04 -6.48
C ALA A 123 25.17 -1.20 -5.18
N PHE A 124 23.95 -0.65 -5.15
CA PHE A 124 23.03 -0.83 -4.04
C PHE A 124 22.54 -2.28 -3.92
N GLU A 125 22.23 -2.97 -5.02
CA GLU A 125 21.84 -4.39 -5.00
C GLU A 125 23.01 -5.28 -4.52
N ASP A 126 24.22 -5.03 -5.02
CA ASP A 126 25.42 -5.79 -4.66
C ASP A 126 25.90 -5.54 -3.23
N ARG A 127 25.34 -4.53 -2.53
CA ARG A 127 25.72 -4.16 -1.15
C ARG A 127 25.71 -5.32 -0.18
N VAL A 128 24.74 -6.23 -0.32
CA VAL A 128 24.55 -7.37 0.58
C VAL A 128 25.65 -8.43 0.45
N PHE A 129 26.41 -8.40 -0.64
CA PHE A 129 27.57 -9.27 -0.88
C PHE A 129 28.89 -8.56 -0.60
N SER A 130 28.86 -7.27 -0.28
CA SER A 130 30.05 -6.50 0.04
C SER A 130 30.64 -6.94 1.37
N ARG A 131 31.98 -7.02 1.43
CA ARG A 131 32.71 -7.20 2.69
C ARG A 131 32.92 -5.88 3.43
N ASP A 132 32.67 -4.75 2.78
CA ASP A 132 32.77 -3.43 3.40
C ASP A 132 31.50 -3.14 4.20
N LEU A 133 31.64 -3.23 5.53
CA LEU A 133 30.56 -2.94 6.49
C LEU A 133 30.28 -1.44 6.63
N ASN A 134 31.12 -0.57 6.06
CA ASN A 134 30.94 0.88 6.10
C ASN A 134 30.17 1.42 4.89
N LEU A 135 29.83 0.55 3.93
CA LEU A 135 29.07 0.93 2.74
C LEU A 135 27.68 1.42 3.16
N SER A 136 27.44 2.72 3.03
CA SER A 136 26.18 3.36 3.42
C SER A 136 25.48 3.94 2.21
N PHE A 137 24.15 3.83 2.20
CA PHE A 137 23.30 4.39 1.17
C PHE A 137 22.24 5.29 1.80
N PRO A 138 21.82 6.35 1.08
CA PRO A 138 20.77 7.23 1.56
C PRO A 138 19.42 6.50 1.64
N SER A 139 18.55 6.93 2.55
CA SER A 139 17.26 6.26 2.82
C SER A 139 16.33 6.18 1.61
N ILE A 140 16.46 7.13 0.66
CA ILE A 140 15.76 7.09 -0.63
C ILE A 140 16.11 5.85 -1.47
N SER A 141 17.32 5.29 -1.34
CA SER A 141 17.70 4.05 -2.03
C SER A 141 16.88 2.86 -1.54
N TYR A 142 16.63 2.79 -0.23
CA TYR A 142 15.80 1.75 0.38
C TYR A 142 14.32 1.92 0.03
N ARG A 143 13.83 3.17 -0.09
CA ARG A 143 12.50 3.48 -0.63
C ARG A 143 12.34 3.02 -2.08
N ILE A 144 13.35 3.28 -2.91
CA ILE A 144 13.39 2.83 -4.31
C ILE A 144 13.35 1.30 -4.39
N GLU A 145 14.13 0.59 -3.59
CA GLU A 145 14.07 -0.88 -3.53
C GLU A 145 12.71 -1.39 -3.06
N ALA A 146 12.12 -0.76 -2.04
CA ALA A 146 10.80 -1.12 -1.54
C ALA A 146 9.72 -0.99 -2.63
N VAL A 147 9.69 0.12 -3.37
CA VAL A 147 8.70 0.29 -4.45
C VAL A 147 8.99 -0.61 -5.65
N ARG A 148 10.25 -0.95 -5.93
CA ARG A 148 10.58 -1.99 -6.93
C ARG A 148 10.05 -3.37 -6.51
N ILE A 149 10.08 -3.70 -5.21
CA ILE A 149 9.45 -4.93 -4.69
C ILE A 149 7.92 -4.86 -4.86
N VAL A 150 7.28 -3.72 -4.60
CA VAL A 150 5.84 -3.51 -4.91
C VAL A 150 5.55 -3.80 -6.39
N GLY A 151 6.37 -3.27 -7.30
CA GLY A 151 6.23 -3.51 -8.74
C GLY A 151 6.33 -5.00 -9.11
N ARG A 152 7.27 -5.74 -8.51
CA ARG A 152 7.38 -7.19 -8.73
C ARG A 152 6.16 -7.96 -8.20
N VAL A 153 5.58 -7.56 -7.06
CA VAL A 153 4.33 -8.14 -6.55
C VAL A 153 3.16 -7.87 -7.51
N LEU A 154 3.09 -6.65 -8.05
CA LEU A 154 2.08 -6.26 -9.03
C LEU A 154 2.17 -7.10 -10.31
N SER A 155 3.38 -7.24 -10.87
CA SER A 155 3.61 -8.05 -12.07
C SER A 155 3.21 -9.51 -11.86
N LEU A 156 3.48 -10.09 -10.69
CA LEU A 156 3.05 -11.46 -10.38
C LEU A 156 1.52 -11.57 -10.28
N ALA A 157 0.85 -10.56 -9.71
CA ALA A 157 -0.61 -10.53 -9.63
C ALA A 157 -1.29 -10.38 -10.99
N ALA A 158 -0.58 -9.84 -11.99
CA ALA A 158 -1.07 -9.71 -13.36
C ALA A 158 -0.97 -11.00 -14.20
N THR A 159 -0.23 -12.01 -13.72
CA THR A 159 -0.03 -13.29 -14.41
C THR A 159 -0.91 -14.38 -13.82
N ASP A 160 -1.66 -15.09 -14.66
CA ASP A 160 -2.45 -16.27 -14.25
C ASP A 160 -1.56 -17.49 -13.89
N GLU A 161 -0.26 -17.42 -14.17
CA GLU A 161 0.73 -18.50 -14.00
C GLU A 161 1.63 -18.32 -12.77
N ALA A 162 1.15 -17.68 -11.71
CA ALA A 162 1.95 -17.47 -10.50
C ALA A 162 2.35 -18.81 -9.83
N THR A 163 3.59 -19.26 -10.06
CA THR A 163 4.12 -20.48 -9.45
C THR A 163 4.43 -20.29 -7.95
N PRO A 164 4.45 -21.36 -7.14
CA PRO A 164 4.90 -21.30 -5.75
C PRO A 164 6.30 -20.69 -5.59
N ASP A 165 7.21 -20.96 -6.53
CA ASP A 165 8.57 -20.41 -6.51
C ASP A 165 8.58 -18.89 -6.73
N ASN A 166 7.73 -18.37 -7.63
CA ASN A 166 7.59 -16.93 -7.84
C ASN A 166 7.08 -16.22 -6.57
N ILE A 167 6.11 -16.83 -5.88
CA ILE A 167 5.57 -16.31 -4.61
C ILE A 167 6.66 -16.34 -3.53
N GLN A 168 7.39 -17.45 -3.40
CA GLN A 168 8.47 -17.58 -2.42
C GLN A 168 9.62 -16.62 -2.69
N ALA A 169 9.97 -16.36 -3.96
CA ALA A 169 11.01 -15.42 -4.32
C ALA A 169 10.67 -13.97 -3.93
N LEU A 170 9.39 -13.58 -4.03
CA LEU A 170 8.91 -12.29 -3.55
C LEU A 170 8.86 -12.21 -2.03
N ASP A 171 8.38 -13.27 -1.40
CA ASP A 171 8.36 -13.39 0.05
C ASP A 171 9.78 -13.27 0.66
N ASN A 172 10.76 -13.92 0.02
CA ASN A 172 12.18 -13.78 0.35
C ASN A 172 12.68 -12.35 0.16
N ALA A 173 12.25 -11.66 -0.91
CA ALA A 173 12.64 -10.26 -1.13
C ALA A 173 12.08 -9.32 -0.05
N LEU A 174 10.82 -9.52 0.36
CA LEU A 174 10.18 -8.76 1.44
C LEU A 174 10.90 -8.96 2.79
N ALA A 175 11.24 -10.20 3.13
CA ALA A 175 11.98 -10.50 4.35
C ALA A 175 13.42 -9.97 4.28
N SER A 176 14.11 -10.22 3.16
CA SER A 176 15.49 -9.78 2.92
C SER A 176 15.64 -8.27 3.01
N TRP A 177 14.69 -7.49 2.48
CA TRP A 177 14.72 -6.03 2.60
C TRP A 177 14.80 -5.58 4.06
N LYS A 178 14.00 -6.19 4.95
CA LYS A 178 13.99 -5.86 6.38
C LYS A 178 15.28 -6.26 7.07
N HIS A 179 15.80 -7.45 6.77
CA HIS A 179 17.02 -7.99 7.39
C HIS A 179 18.30 -7.30 6.95
N ASN A 180 18.31 -6.70 5.75
CA ASN A 180 19.47 -6.00 5.20
C ASN A 180 19.41 -4.48 5.37
N LEU A 181 18.59 -3.97 6.30
CA LEU A 181 18.69 -2.60 6.76
C LEU A 181 19.93 -2.44 7.65
N PRO A 182 20.79 -1.44 7.42
CA PRO A 182 21.92 -1.16 8.30
C PRO A 182 21.41 -0.72 9.67
N ALA A 183 22.23 -0.90 10.71
CA ALA A 183 21.84 -0.59 12.10
C ALA A 183 21.31 0.84 12.28
N CYS A 184 21.92 1.82 11.59
CA CYS A 184 21.50 3.22 11.60
C CYS A 184 20.15 3.51 10.91
N LYS A 185 19.51 2.50 10.32
CA LYS A 185 18.19 2.59 9.65
C LYS A 185 17.17 1.60 10.23
N ILE A 186 17.48 1.02 11.39
CA ILE A 186 16.51 0.21 12.14
C ILE A 186 15.46 1.13 12.78
N ASP A 187 15.89 2.27 13.32
CA ASP A 187 14.99 3.28 13.87
C ASP A 187 14.69 4.34 12.81
N MET A 188 13.42 4.71 12.68
CA MET A 188 13.00 5.81 11.79
C MET A 188 13.09 7.17 12.47
N VAL A 189 13.16 7.19 13.80
CA VAL A 189 13.26 8.40 14.60
C VAL A 189 14.70 8.48 15.06
N ASP A 190 15.40 9.55 14.69
CA ASP A 190 16.77 9.73 15.12
C ASP A 190 16.86 10.27 16.56
N SER A 191 18.08 10.44 17.07
CA SER A 191 18.33 10.95 18.42
C SER A 191 17.84 12.38 18.65
N SER A 192 17.54 13.13 17.59
CA SER A 192 16.97 14.48 17.66
C SER A 192 15.44 14.49 17.66
N GLY A 193 14.81 13.33 17.43
CA GLY A 193 13.35 13.20 17.32
C GLY A 193 12.82 13.40 15.90
N GLU A 194 13.70 13.63 14.92
CA GLU A 194 13.32 13.79 13.53
C GLU A 194 13.03 12.43 12.89
N VAL A 195 11.99 12.40 12.05
CA VAL A 195 11.55 11.16 11.38
C VAL A 195 12.11 11.10 9.97
N ASP A 196 12.82 10.01 9.65
CA ASP A 196 13.25 9.71 8.29
C ASP A 196 12.05 9.31 7.42
N LEU A 197 11.47 10.30 6.72
CA LEU A 197 10.29 10.13 5.88
C LEU A 197 10.51 9.15 4.72
N MET A 198 11.74 9.03 4.21
CA MET A 198 12.04 8.10 3.12
C MET A 198 12.01 6.66 3.64
N LEU A 199 12.57 6.41 4.82
CA LEU A 199 12.53 5.10 5.46
C LEU A 199 11.10 4.75 5.94
N PHE A 200 10.35 5.73 6.44
CA PHE A 200 8.94 5.58 6.77
C PHE A 200 8.13 5.10 5.56
N GLN A 201 8.25 5.80 4.42
CA GLN A 201 7.57 5.39 3.20
C GLN A 201 8.03 4.01 2.71
N ALA A 202 9.33 3.71 2.81
CA ALA A 202 9.85 2.40 2.42
C ALA A 202 9.21 1.27 3.24
N ARG A 203 9.09 1.43 4.57
CA ARG A 203 8.43 0.44 5.44
C ARG A 203 6.93 0.33 5.18
N CYS A 204 6.28 1.45 4.87
CA CYS A 204 4.89 1.46 4.43
C CYS A 204 4.72 0.63 3.15
N PHE A 205 5.56 0.85 2.13
CA PHE A 205 5.52 0.12 0.87
C PHE A 205 5.79 -1.38 1.04
N ILE A 206 6.77 -1.77 1.86
CA ILE A 206 7.04 -3.19 2.15
C ILE A 206 5.86 -3.85 2.84
N SER A 207 5.21 -3.15 3.77
CA SER A 207 4.04 -3.68 4.47
C SER A 207 2.83 -3.79 3.53
N CYS A 208 2.63 -2.81 2.64
CA CYS A 208 1.60 -2.88 1.60
C CYS A 208 1.89 -4.03 0.61
N ALA A 209 3.13 -4.18 0.15
CA ALA A 209 3.54 -5.27 -0.74
C ALA A 209 3.30 -6.66 -0.12
N SER A 210 3.58 -6.80 1.18
CA SER A 210 3.29 -8.02 1.93
C SER A 210 1.78 -8.32 1.97
N ILE A 211 0.94 -7.31 2.19
CA ILE A 211 -0.52 -7.45 2.12
C ILE A 211 -0.97 -7.83 0.70
N PHE A 212 -0.47 -7.15 -0.33
CA PHE A 212 -0.81 -7.46 -1.73
C PHE A 212 -0.42 -8.89 -2.14
N LEU A 213 0.71 -9.40 -1.63
CA LEU A 213 1.15 -10.76 -1.91
C LEU A 213 0.34 -11.82 -1.14
N HIS A 214 0.08 -11.59 0.15
CA HIS A 214 -0.40 -12.63 1.05
C HIS A 214 -1.88 -12.57 1.37
N PHE A 215 -2.49 -11.38 1.49
CA PHE A 215 -3.90 -11.28 1.83
C PHE A 215 -4.82 -11.99 0.82
N PRO A 216 -4.62 -11.86 -0.52
CA PRO A 216 -5.40 -12.64 -1.48
C PRO A 216 -5.20 -14.15 -1.38
N ARG A 217 -4.08 -14.61 -0.80
CA ARG A 217 -3.72 -16.03 -0.63
C ARG A 217 -3.99 -16.53 0.79
N SER A 218 -4.68 -15.74 1.60
CA SER A 218 -4.95 -16.08 3.00
C SER A 218 -6.28 -16.81 3.15
N ASP A 219 -6.49 -17.41 4.32
CA ASP A 219 -7.77 -18.01 4.73
C ASP A 219 -8.76 -16.94 5.22
N LEU A 220 -8.41 -15.66 5.11
CA LEU A 220 -9.27 -14.54 5.49
C LEU A 220 -10.37 -14.35 4.43
N PRO A 221 -11.56 -13.89 4.84
CA PRO A 221 -12.66 -13.64 3.90
C PRO A 221 -12.21 -12.63 2.84
N ALA A 222 -12.49 -12.96 1.58
CA ALA A 222 -12.00 -12.19 0.45
C ALA A 222 -12.47 -10.73 0.53
N THR A 223 -13.74 -10.45 0.85
CA THR A 223 -14.27 -9.09 0.79
C THR A 223 -14.89 -8.63 2.11
N ILE A 224 -14.52 -7.42 2.54
CA ILE A 224 -15.34 -6.59 3.42
C ILE A 224 -16.19 -5.68 2.51
N PRO A 225 -17.50 -5.90 2.40
CA PRO A 225 -18.30 -5.34 1.30
C PRO A 225 -18.51 -3.84 1.37
N SER A 226 -18.62 -3.23 2.56
CA SER A 226 -18.66 -1.76 2.64
C SER A 226 -17.31 -1.11 2.31
N ALA A 227 -16.19 -1.86 2.42
CA ALA A 227 -14.89 -1.37 1.97
C ALA A 227 -14.70 -1.53 0.45
N SER A 228 -15.61 -2.20 -0.26
CA SER A 228 -15.49 -2.45 -1.70
C SER A 228 -15.59 -1.19 -2.56
N GLU A 229 -16.14 -0.10 -2.01
CA GLU A 229 -16.24 1.21 -2.66
C GLU A 229 -14.90 1.97 -2.64
N ILE A 230 -13.96 1.57 -1.78
CA ILE A 230 -12.63 2.19 -1.69
C ILE A 230 -11.68 1.48 -2.66
N ALA A 231 -11.04 2.23 -3.55
CA ALA A 231 -10.16 1.67 -4.59
C ALA A 231 -9.12 0.66 -4.06
N CYS A 232 -8.43 0.96 -2.95
CA CYS A 232 -7.43 0.07 -2.35
C CYS A 232 -8.01 -1.16 -1.63
N ALA A 233 -9.31 -1.18 -1.32
CA ALA A 233 -9.99 -2.30 -0.65
C ALA A 233 -11.02 -3.02 -1.56
N ARG A 234 -11.19 -2.56 -2.81
CA ARG A 234 -12.15 -3.09 -3.78
C ARG A 234 -11.82 -4.50 -4.26
N GLY A 235 -12.78 -5.42 -4.17
CA GLY A 235 -12.86 -6.63 -5.03
C GLY A 235 -11.68 -7.59 -4.91
N TYR A 236 -11.30 -7.98 -3.69
CA TYR A 236 -10.38 -9.11 -3.48
C TYR A 236 -11.02 -10.41 -3.97
N THR A 237 -10.29 -11.11 -4.82
CA THR A 237 -10.57 -12.49 -5.20
C THR A 237 -9.50 -13.35 -4.55
N GLN A 238 -9.88 -14.47 -3.95
CA GLN A 238 -8.89 -15.40 -3.42
C GLN A 238 -8.03 -15.93 -4.56
N LEU A 239 -6.71 -15.95 -4.33
CA LEU A 239 -5.70 -16.45 -5.25
C LEU A 239 -5.10 -17.72 -4.67
N ALA A 240 -4.93 -18.74 -5.51
CA ALA A 240 -4.21 -19.94 -5.13
C ALA A 240 -2.68 -19.72 -5.20
N PRO A 241 -1.88 -20.51 -4.45
CA PRO A 241 -2.29 -21.40 -3.37
C PRO A 241 -2.66 -20.62 -2.10
N THR A 242 -3.73 -21.03 -1.40
CA THR A 242 -4.10 -20.45 -0.11
C THR A 242 -3.44 -21.20 1.04
N SER A 243 -3.05 -20.50 2.11
CA SER A 243 -2.57 -21.14 3.34
C SER A 243 -2.60 -20.22 4.57
N GLY A 244 -2.64 -20.84 5.75
CA GLY A 244 -2.54 -20.13 7.03
C GLY A 244 -1.23 -19.34 7.20
N HIS A 245 -0.15 -19.74 6.51
CA HIS A 245 1.10 -18.99 6.49
C HIS A 245 0.90 -17.60 5.85
N HIS A 246 0.14 -17.51 4.77
CA HIS A 246 -0.22 -16.22 4.15
C HIS A 246 -1.10 -15.37 5.07
N THR A 247 -2.03 -16.00 5.79
CA THR A 247 -2.84 -15.33 6.83
C THR A 247 -1.94 -14.66 7.88
N ILE A 248 -0.97 -15.40 8.44
CA ILE A 248 -0.04 -14.88 9.45
C ILE A 248 0.77 -13.70 8.90
N LYS A 249 1.24 -13.78 7.65
CA LYS A 249 2.04 -12.71 7.03
C LYS A 249 1.23 -11.44 6.73
N ALA A 250 -0.01 -11.58 6.27
CA ALA A 250 -0.92 -10.45 6.09
C ALA A 250 -1.22 -9.77 7.44
N ILE A 251 -1.49 -10.55 8.49
CA ILE A 251 -1.68 -10.04 9.86
C ILE A 251 -0.42 -9.29 10.31
N ALA A 252 0.76 -9.87 10.18
CA ALA A 252 2.01 -9.24 10.58
C ALA A 252 2.23 -7.89 9.85
N ALA A 253 2.00 -7.84 8.54
CA ALA A 253 2.12 -6.60 7.77
C ALA A 253 1.12 -5.52 8.20
N SER A 254 -0.12 -5.89 8.54
CA SER A 254 -1.10 -4.93 9.06
C SER A 254 -0.72 -4.39 10.45
N LYS A 255 -0.04 -5.20 11.28
CA LYS A 255 0.52 -4.74 12.57
C LYS A 255 1.63 -3.71 12.34
N GLU A 256 2.50 -3.93 11.36
CA GLU A 256 3.54 -2.96 10.99
C GLU A 256 2.94 -1.62 10.54
N LEU A 257 1.88 -1.64 9.72
CA LEU A 257 1.17 -0.41 9.32
C LEU A 257 0.55 0.33 10.50
N SER A 258 -0.03 -0.41 11.46
CA SER A 258 -0.51 0.18 12.72
C SER A 258 0.63 0.77 13.56
N ASN A 259 1.80 0.14 13.58
CA ASN A 259 2.97 0.67 14.29
C ASN A 259 3.46 1.97 13.64
N LEU A 260 3.47 2.06 12.31
CA LEU A 260 3.77 3.31 11.59
C LEU A 260 2.81 4.43 11.97
N ALA A 261 1.52 4.12 12.18
CA ALA A 261 0.51 5.10 12.59
C ALA A 261 0.73 5.66 14.00
N SER A 262 1.50 4.96 14.85
CA SER A 262 1.86 5.42 16.21
C SER A 262 3.10 6.32 16.27
N ILE A 263 3.79 6.52 15.15
CA ILE A 263 4.98 7.39 15.11
C ILE A 263 4.55 8.83 15.36
N PRO A 264 5.21 9.56 16.28
CA PRO A 264 4.82 10.91 16.68
C PRO A 264 5.26 11.98 15.67
N LEU A 265 4.83 11.84 14.41
CA LEU A 265 5.04 12.80 13.33
C LEU A 265 3.72 13.55 13.07
N PRO A 266 3.71 14.90 13.05
CA PRO A 266 2.52 15.67 12.69
C PRO A 266 1.93 15.18 11.36
N LEU A 267 0.61 14.98 11.31
CA LEU A 267 -0.05 14.33 10.18
C LEU A 267 0.04 15.15 8.89
N GLU A 268 0.22 16.47 8.99
CA GLU A 268 0.52 17.34 7.84
C GLU A 268 1.84 17.01 7.13
N HIS A 269 2.79 16.35 7.81
CA HIS A 269 4.08 15.97 7.21
C HIS A 269 4.04 14.58 6.55
N HIS A 270 2.92 13.85 6.67
CA HIS A 270 2.77 12.56 6.00
C HIS A 270 2.36 12.74 4.55
N SER A 271 2.97 11.95 3.68
CA SER A 271 2.44 11.79 2.32
C SER A 271 1.03 11.18 2.38
N PRO A 272 0.08 11.67 1.57
CA PRO A 272 -1.28 11.12 1.58
C PRO A 272 -1.33 9.67 1.08
N PHE A 273 -0.26 9.14 0.46
CA PHE A 273 -0.16 7.71 0.16
C PHE A 273 -0.19 6.80 1.39
N PHE A 274 0.11 7.34 2.58
CA PHE A 274 -0.04 6.59 3.82
C PHE A 274 -1.50 6.19 4.09
N ILE A 275 -2.47 6.96 3.57
CA ILE A 275 -3.91 6.65 3.65
C ILE A 275 -4.20 5.24 3.11
N CYS A 276 -3.64 4.88 1.95
CA CYS A 276 -3.82 3.53 1.38
C CYS A 276 -3.28 2.43 2.29
N GLY A 277 -2.12 2.65 2.92
CA GLY A 277 -1.55 1.72 3.88
C GLY A 277 -2.46 1.53 5.10
N LEU A 278 -2.96 2.62 5.68
CA LEU A 278 -3.90 2.58 6.81
C LEU A 278 -5.18 1.81 6.47
N ILE A 279 -5.73 2.03 5.27
CA ILE A 279 -6.93 1.32 4.81
C ILE A 279 -6.68 -0.19 4.69
N LEU A 280 -5.56 -0.58 4.06
CA LEU A 280 -5.17 -1.99 3.94
C LEU A 280 -4.99 -2.63 5.32
N GLY A 281 -4.32 -1.94 6.24
CA GLY A 281 -4.14 -2.38 7.62
C GLY A 281 -5.48 -2.61 8.34
N CYS A 282 -6.41 -1.64 8.25
CA CYS A 282 -7.76 -1.76 8.80
C CYS A 282 -8.52 -2.96 8.22
N VAL A 283 -8.51 -3.14 6.90
CA VAL A 283 -9.21 -4.25 6.23
C VAL A 283 -8.71 -5.59 6.73
N VAL A 284 -7.40 -5.78 6.85
CA VAL A 284 -6.82 -7.03 7.38
C VAL A 284 -7.24 -7.23 8.85
N GLN A 285 -7.10 -6.21 9.70
CA GLN A 285 -7.43 -6.31 11.13
C GLN A 285 -8.91 -6.59 11.37
N LEU A 286 -9.81 -5.99 10.59
CA LEU A 286 -11.25 -6.25 10.64
C LEU A 286 -11.57 -7.67 10.16
N SER A 287 -10.98 -8.12 9.06
CA SER A 287 -11.18 -9.49 8.53
C SER A 287 -10.76 -10.55 9.54
N VAL A 288 -9.62 -10.35 10.19
CA VAL A 288 -9.09 -11.27 11.22
C VAL A 288 -9.92 -11.20 12.49
N GLY A 289 -10.34 -9.99 12.89
CA GLY A 289 -11.21 -9.80 14.05
C GLY A 289 -12.54 -10.54 13.91
N MET A 290 -13.14 -10.57 12.71
CA MET A 290 -14.33 -11.38 12.44
C MET A 290 -14.08 -12.87 12.71
N ILE A 291 -12.99 -13.42 12.19
CA ILE A 291 -12.66 -14.85 12.39
C ILE A 291 -12.38 -15.15 13.86
N HIS A 292 -11.57 -14.34 14.52
CA HIS A 292 -11.24 -14.54 15.93
C HIS A 292 -12.45 -14.38 16.86
N LEU A 293 -13.40 -13.50 16.54
CA LEU A 293 -14.67 -13.42 17.27
C LEU A 293 -15.45 -14.74 17.19
N HIS A 294 -15.46 -15.39 16.02
CA HIS A 294 -16.12 -16.68 15.84
C HIS A 294 -15.39 -17.84 16.53
N GLN A 295 -14.05 -17.82 16.57
CA GLN A 295 -13.24 -18.94 17.08
C GLN A 295 -12.92 -18.84 18.58
N CYS A 296 -12.57 -17.65 19.06
CA CYS A 296 -12.01 -17.42 20.39
C CYS A 296 -12.87 -16.50 21.27
N GLY A 297 -13.98 -15.96 20.73
CA GLY A 297 -14.82 -15.01 21.45
C GLY A 297 -14.19 -13.62 21.61
N LEU A 298 -14.65 -12.88 22.63
CA LEU A 298 -14.32 -11.46 22.81
C LEU A 298 -12.87 -11.20 23.26
N ASP A 299 -12.22 -12.15 23.93
CA ASP A 299 -10.89 -11.96 24.55
C ASP A 299 -9.79 -11.70 23.51
N CYS A 300 -9.89 -12.30 22.32
CA CYS A 300 -8.94 -12.08 21.23
C CYS A 300 -9.22 -10.82 20.40
N LEU A 301 -10.37 -10.15 20.62
CA LEU A 301 -10.84 -9.06 19.78
C LEU A 301 -10.22 -7.70 20.15
N GLN A 302 -9.85 -7.52 21.42
CA GLN A 302 -9.33 -6.24 21.94
C GLN A 302 -8.09 -5.77 21.18
N GLN A 303 -7.14 -6.67 20.91
CA GLN A 303 -5.92 -6.32 20.17
C GLN A 303 -6.16 -5.88 18.72
N HIS A 304 -7.25 -6.35 18.09
CA HIS A 304 -7.65 -5.93 16.75
C HIS A 304 -8.36 -4.59 16.83
N ARG A 305 -9.24 -4.42 17.83
CA ARG A 305 -9.93 -3.18 18.13
C ARG A 305 -8.95 -2.02 18.33
N ASP A 306 -7.93 -2.19 19.17
CA ASP A 306 -7.00 -1.10 19.48
C ASP A 306 -6.20 -0.64 18.25
N ARG A 307 -5.83 -1.57 17.38
CA ARG A 307 -5.17 -1.26 16.09
C ARG A 307 -6.11 -0.55 15.12
N VAL A 308 -7.34 -1.03 14.99
CA VAL A 308 -8.35 -0.39 14.13
C VAL A 308 -8.69 1.00 14.64
N VAL A 309 -8.80 1.20 15.96
CA VAL A 309 -9.03 2.51 16.58
C VAL A 309 -7.90 3.48 16.26
N LEU A 310 -6.63 3.05 16.41
CA LEU A 310 -5.47 3.88 16.08
C LEU A 310 -5.51 4.30 14.59
N MET A 311 -5.61 3.33 13.68
CA MET A 311 -5.59 3.62 12.24
C MET A 311 -6.81 4.44 11.78
N LEU A 312 -8.01 4.21 12.34
CA LEU A 312 -9.19 5.04 12.08
C LEU A 312 -9.01 6.46 12.60
N GLY A 313 -8.42 6.65 13.78
CA GLY A 313 -8.10 7.96 14.32
C GLY A 313 -7.15 8.74 13.42
N THR A 314 -6.08 8.07 12.95
CA THR A 314 -5.14 8.64 11.98
C THR A 314 -5.84 9.02 10.68
N LEU A 315 -6.63 8.12 10.10
CA LEU A 315 -7.41 8.38 8.89
C LEU A 315 -8.39 9.53 9.08
N GLN A 316 -9.05 9.62 10.23
CA GLN A 316 -10.00 10.70 10.52
C GLN A 316 -9.32 12.06 10.53
N ARG A 317 -8.13 12.15 11.11
CA ARG A 317 -7.35 13.40 11.12
C ARG A 317 -6.82 13.75 9.74
N MET A 318 -6.34 12.78 8.94
CA MET A 318 -5.97 13.01 7.54
C MET A 318 -7.20 13.39 6.66
N GLY A 319 -8.39 12.92 7.03
CA GLY A 319 -9.66 13.19 6.36
C GLY A 319 -10.15 14.62 6.48
N GLU A 320 -9.53 15.45 7.33
CA GLU A 320 -9.77 16.90 7.36
C GLU A 320 -9.27 17.59 6.09
N THR A 321 -8.27 17.00 5.42
CA THR A 321 -7.67 17.53 4.18
C THR A 321 -8.00 16.64 2.97
N TRP A 322 -7.95 15.32 3.13
CA TRP A 322 -8.00 14.38 2.01
C TRP A 322 -9.32 13.61 1.96
N THR A 323 -10.10 13.82 0.90
CA THR A 323 -11.40 13.15 0.67
C THR A 323 -11.29 11.62 0.68
N LEU A 324 -10.17 11.06 0.21
CA LEU A 324 -9.93 9.61 0.24
C LEU A 324 -9.97 9.05 1.66
N ALA A 325 -9.33 9.73 2.62
CA ALA A 325 -9.33 9.30 4.01
C ALA A 325 -10.71 9.49 4.66
N GLN A 326 -11.38 10.61 4.37
CA GLN A 326 -12.73 10.88 4.87
C GLN A 326 -13.72 9.76 4.49
N ASN A 327 -13.76 9.41 3.21
CA ASN A 327 -14.64 8.36 2.71
C ASN A 327 -14.25 6.99 3.24
N ALA A 328 -12.94 6.71 3.35
CA ALA A 328 -12.47 5.46 3.93
C ALA A 328 -12.90 5.28 5.39
N VAL A 329 -12.86 6.34 6.20
CA VAL A 329 -13.33 6.31 7.59
C VAL A 329 -14.81 5.95 7.64
N HIS A 330 -15.64 6.52 6.77
CA HIS A 330 -17.08 6.22 6.72
C HIS A 330 -17.31 4.72 6.47
N CYS A 331 -16.72 4.18 5.41
CA CYS A 331 -16.85 2.77 5.04
C CYS A 331 -16.33 1.80 6.11
N LEU A 332 -15.15 2.10 6.69
CA LEU A 332 -14.50 1.23 7.69
C LEU A 332 -15.21 1.28 9.05
N LYS A 333 -15.78 2.43 9.45
CA LYS A 333 -16.53 2.55 10.70
C LYS A 333 -17.77 1.67 10.73
N VAL A 334 -18.50 1.57 9.62
CA VAL A 334 -19.68 0.68 9.50
C VAL A 334 -19.31 -0.77 9.84
N VAL A 335 -18.16 -1.24 9.36
CA VAL A 335 -17.66 -2.60 9.62
C VAL A 335 -17.22 -2.76 11.07
N ALA A 336 -16.46 -1.78 11.55
CA ALA A 336 -15.94 -1.78 12.91
C ALA A 336 -17.08 -1.76 13.94
N GLU A 337 -18.14 -0.99 13.69
CA GLU A 337 -19.33 -0.95 14.53
C GLU A 337 -20.01 -2.31 14.60
N ASN A 338 -20.24 -2.97 13.45
CA ASN A 338 -20.83 -4.30 13.41
C ASN A 338 -19.97 -5.36 14.14
N LEU A 339 -18.65 -5.23 14.09
CA LEU A 339 -17.72 -6.19 14.69
C LEU A 339 -17.53 -5.97 16.20
N PHE A 340 -17.37 -4.72 16.64
CA PHE A 340 -16.98 -4.38 18.01
C PHE A 340 -18.14 -3.94 18.90
N SER A 341 -19.35 -3.77 18.37
CA SER A 341 -20.50 -3.43 19.20
C SER A 341 -20.85 -4.59 20.14
N PRO A 342 -21.12 -4.31 21.42
CA PRO A 342 -21.59 -5.33 22.34
C PRO A 342 -22.93 -5.87 21.84
N ARG A 343 -23.00 -7.17 21.55
CA ARG A 343 -24.29 -7.81 21.27
C ARG A 343 -25.14 -7.76 22.55
N PRO A 344 -26.44 -7.45 22.46
CA PRO A 344 -27.33 -7.58 23.60
C PRO A 344 -27.28 -9.04 24.10
N PRO A 345 -27.38 -9.26 25.42
CA PRO A 345 -27.48 -10.62 25.94
C PRO A 345 -28.61 -11.34 25.22
N ARG A 346 -28.33 -12.52 24.66
CA ARG A 346 -29.39 -13.40 24.20
C ARG A 346 -30.25 -13.70 25.41
N ASP A 347 -31.53 -13.33 25.37
CA ASP A 347 -32.49 -13.78 26.37
C ASP A 347 -32.47 -15.32 26.40
N GLU A 348 -31.97 -15.89 27.49
CA GLU A 348 -31.94 -17.33 27.74
C GLU A 348 -33.34 -17.92 27.99
N THR A 349 -34.42 -17.20 27.66
CA THR A 349 -35.81 -17.62 27.93
C THR A 349 -36.61 -18.06 26.71
N ALA A 350 -36.05 -18.04 25.50
CA ALA A 350 -36.70 -18.64 24.33
C ALA A 350 -36.33 -20.14 24.21
N VAL A 351 -37.13 -20.99 24.86
CA VAL A 351 -37.14 -22.44 24.62
C VAL A 351 -37.38 -22.68 23.14
N SER A 352 -36.34 -23.11 22.42
CA SER A 352 -36.49 -23.65 21.07
C SER A 352 -36.89 -25.13 21.16
N PRO A 353 -37.85 -25.63 20.34
CA PRO A 353 -38.17 -27.04 20.33
C PRO A 353 -36.96 -27.82 19.80
N SER A 354 -36.66 -28.91 20.50
CA SER A 354 -35.53 -29.80 20.27
C SER A 354 -35.46 -30.29 18.82
N PHE A 355 -34.42 -29.90 18.09
CA PHE A 355 -33.96 -30.64 16.91
C PHE A 355 -32.88 -31.63 17.34
N GLN A 356 -33.20 -32.92 17.22
CA GLN A 356 -32.27 -34.02 17.45
C GLN A 356 -31.12 -33.96 16.43
N PHE A 357 -29.89 -33.98 16.95
CA PHE A 357 -28.68 -34.20 16.16
C PHE A 357 -28.65 -35.66 15.69
N ASN A 358 -28.72 -35.88 14.38
CA ASN A 358 -28.11 -37.06 13.77
C ASN A 358 -26.72 -36.64 13.27
N GLU A 359 -25.71 -37.40 13.68
CA GLU A 359 -24.32 -37.30 13.20
C GLU A 359 -24.26 -37.35 11.68
N VAL A 360 -23.86 -36.24 11.04
CA VAL A 360 -23.38 -36.24 9.66
C VAL A 360 -22.25 -35.21 9.49
N ASP A 361 -21.07 -35.78 9.28
CA ASP A 361 -19.91 -35.33 8.48
C ASP A 361 -19.56 -33.82 8.42
N ALA A 362 -18.45 -33.46 9.08
CA ALA A 362 -17.88 -32.11 9.18
C ALA A 362 -17.28 -31.56 7.85
N GLY A 363 -17.58 -32.18 6.70
CA GLY A 363 -17.01 -31.85 5.39
C GLY A 363 -17.92 -31.09 4.43
N GLN A 364 -19.20 -30.83 4.76
CA GLN A 364 -20.17 -30.27 3.77
C GLN A 364 -20.91 -28.99 4.18
N VAL A 365 -20.68 -28.44 5.37
CA VAL A 365 -21.47 -27.27 5.86
C VAL A 365 -21.01 -25.93 5.26
N PHE A 366 -19.88 -25.86 4.55
CA PHE A 366 -19.37 -24.60 3.99
C PHE A 366 -19.89 -24.21 2.60
N ASN A 367 -20.84 -24.94 2.02
CA ASN A 367 -21.21 -24.71 0.62
C ASN A 367 -22.57 -24.04 0.35
N ASN A 368 -23.36 -23.63 1.34
CA ASN A 368 -24.70 -23.06 1.02
C ASN A 368 -25.17 -21.89 1.88
N THR A 369 -24.27 -21.13 2.51
CA THR A 369 -24.66 -19.85 3.14
C THR A 369 -23.75 -18.74 2.68
N THR A 370 -24.09 -18.16 1.53
CA THR A 370 -23.47 -16.93 1.04
C THR A 370 -23.83 -15.77 1.97
N TRP A 371 -22.85 -14.91 2.25
CA TRP A 371 -22.89 -13.75 3.13
C TRP A 371 -24.03 -12.71 2.84
N PHE A 372 -24.83 -12.95 1.80
CA PHE A 372 -25.92 -12.10 1.31
C PHE A 372 -27.15 -12.01 2.23
N ASP A 373 -27.37 -12.96 3.14
CA ASP A 373 -28.61 -13.02 3.93
C ASP A 373 -28.66 -12.04 5.13
N LEU A 374 -27.64 -11.20 5.31
CA LEU A 374 -27.59 -10.19 6.39
C LEU A 374 -28.09 -8.80 5.96
N PHE A 375 -28.47 -8.59 4.69
CA PHE A 375 -28.84 -7.26 4.16
C PHE A 375 -30.16 -7.21 3.37
N ALA A 376 -31.05 -8.18 3.55
CA ALA A 376 -32.43 -8.03 3.07
C ALA A 376 -33.19 -7.07 4.00
N THR A 377 -33.17 -5.78 3.69
CA THR A 377 -34.24 -4.86 4.10
C THR A 377 -35.16 -4.63 2.91
N ASP A 378 -36.44 -4.90 3.11
CA ASP A 378 -37.53 -4.83 2.16
C ASP A 378 -37.50 -3.58 1.26
N ASN A 379 -37.38 -3.80 -0.05
CA ASN A 379 -37.90 -2.85 -1.03
C ASN A 379 -39.42 -3.05 -1.10
N ILE A 380 -40.15 -2.18 -0.40
CA ILE A 380 -41.56 -1.93 -0.68
C ILE A 380 -41.65 -1.49 -2.15
N GLN A 381 -42.19 -2.39 -2.97
CA GLN A 381 -42.50 -2.14 -4.38
C GLN A 381 -43.44 -0.95 -4.51
N GLY A 382 -43.05 0.01 -5.35
CA GLY A 382 -43.97 1.00 -5.91
C GLY A 382 -45.00 0.31 -6.80
N ASN A 383 -46.27 0.57 -6.52
CA ASN A 383 -47.38 0.39 -7.45
C ASN A 383 -47.94 1.78 -7.81
N PHE A 384 -48.58 1.85 -8.99
CA PHE A 384 -49.21 3.00 -9.66
C PHE A 384 -48.25 3.79 -10.57
N PHE A 385 -48.43 3.83 -11.90
CA PHE A 385 -49.67 4.02 -12.65
C PHE A 385 -49.76 3.18 -13.95
N ASN A 386 -50.99 2.74 -14.23
CA ASN A 386 -51.53 2.50 -15.57
C ASN A 386 -52.37 3.74 -15.98
N ILE A 387 -52.40 3.99 -17.30
CA ILE A 387 -53.08 5.04 -18.10
C ILE A 387 -52.23 6.28 -18.37
#